data_AF-A0A7J4IL83-F1
#
_entry.id   AF-A0A7J4IL83-F1
#
_cell.length_a   1.000
_cell.length_b   1.000
_cell.length_c   1.000
_cell.angle_alpha   90.00
_cell.angle_beta   90.00
_cell.angle_gamma   90.00
#
_symmetry.space_group_name_H-M   'P 1'
#
loop_
_entity.id
_entity.type
_entity.pdbx_description
1 polymer ?
#
loop_
_entity_poly.entity_id
_entity_poly.type
_entity_poly.pdbx_seq_one_letter_code
_entity_poly.pdbx_strand_id
1 'polypeptide(L)'
;MTSATLVLVGVGCFIGGVFILTQYQGESAPPWIAGLAAADPVVDLTRFCADLGLQGDAHLFLRNREIVQIVPIGDLPPTQLPPDDYTFIREEYGGGVQLLPPGRAIYDRLVRENSLAVPHDLAGLCTAIREVGEDTLELAAKVEAVPEGDLIEVRLSGYRFFDGCTAIRAVSPKCCTMIGCPTCSLFACMAVAGLGRPCKIEHVSTDEKERSVRLILHPLD
;
A
#
# COMPACT_ATOMS: atom_id res chain seq x y z
N MET A 1 -6.04 -11.18 58.31
CA MET A 1 -5.09 -11.07 57.18
C MET A 1 -5.67 -11.49 55.82
N THR A 2 -6.98 -11.70 55.68
CA THR A 2 -7.57 -12.31 54.47
C THR A 2 -8.20 -11.30 53.49
N SER A 3 -8.64 -10.13 53.95
CA SER A 3 -9.34 -9.14 53.11
C SER A 3 -8.42 -8.44 52.10
N ALA A 4 -7.24 -7.97 52.54
CA ALA A 4 -6.30 -7.25 51.68
C ALA A 4 -5.75 -8.12 50.54
N THR A 5 -5.48 -9.40 50.82
CA THR A 5 -4.98 -10.37 49.83
C THR A 5 -6.03 -10.66 48.76
N LEU A 6 -7.31 -10.74 49.14
CA LEU A 6 -8.40 -10.98 48.20
C LEU A 6 -8.61 -9.78 47.24
N VAL A 7 -8.49 -8.56 47.78
CA VAL A 7 -8.57 -7.32 46.99
C VAL A 7 -7.41 -7.24 46.00
N LEU A 8 -6.17 -7.53 46.42
CA LEU A 8 -5.00 -7.53 45.53
C LEU A 8 -5.13 -8.55 44.39
N VAL A 9 -5.62 -9.76 44.69
CA VAL A 9 -5.85 -10.79 43.67
C VAL A 9 -6.97 -10.35 42.71
N GLY A 10 -8.06 -9.78 43.23
CA GLY A 10 -9.16 -9.27 42.40
C GLY A 10 -8.71 -8.16 41.44
N VAL A 11 -7.92 -7.20 41.92
CA VAL A 11 -7.35 -6.12 41.08
C VAL A 11 -6.37 -6.69 40.06
N GLY A 12 -5.52 -7.66 40.45
CA GLY A 12 -4.59 -8.32 39.53
C GLY A 12 -5.31 -9.07 38.41
N CYS A 13 -6.37 -9.82 38.73
CA CYS A 13 -7.20 -10.50 37.73
C CYS A 13 -7.97 -9.52 36.84
N PHE A 14 -8.46 -8.40 37.40
CA PHE A 14 -9.16 -7.38 36.63
C PHE A 14 -8.21 -6.69 35.62
N ILE A 15 -7.05 -6.23 36.09
CA ILE A 15 -6.04 -5.61 35.22
C ILE A 15 -5.55 -6.61 34.17
N GLY A 16 -5.21 -7.84 34.57
CA GLY A 16 -4.82 -8.90 33.66
C GLY A 16 -5.91 -9.22 32.63
N GLY A 17 -7.17 -9.26 33.04
CA GLY A 17 -8.31 -9.45 32.16
C GLY A 17 -8.50 -8.30 31.17
N VAL A 18 -8.34 -7.06 31.60
CA VAL A 18 -8.37 -5.88 30.70
C VAL A 18 -7.21 -5.92 29.72
N PHE A 19 -6.00 -6.29 30.14
CA PHE A 19 -4.88 -6.46 29.21
C PHE A 19 -5.13 -7.58 28.22
N ILE A 20 -5.60 -8.75 28.66
CA ILE A 20 -5.93 -9.84 27.74
C ILE A 20 -7.01 -9.37 26.77
N LEU A 21 -8.10 -8.77 27.22
CA LEU A 21 -9.19 -8.35 26.33
C LEU A 21 -8.81 -7.20 25.38
N THR A 22 -7.93 -6.29 25.81
CA THR A 22 -7.45 -5.19 24.96
C THR A 22 -6.33 -5.60 24.02
N GLN A 23 -5.53 -6.61 24.37
CA GLN A 23 -4.43 -7.13 23.56
C GLN A 23 -4.81 -8.39 22.77
N TYR A 24 -5.98 -9.00 23.03
CA TYR A 24 -6.53 -10.09 22.23
C TYR A 24 -7.04 -9.53 20.91
N GLN A 25 -6.10 -9.21 20.04
CA GLN A 25 -6.35 -9.10 18.61
C GLN A 25 -6.73 -10.51 18.16
N GLY A 26 -7.99 -10.69 17.74
CA GLY A 26 -8.54 -11.99 17.36
C GLY A 26 -7.68 -12.73 16.32
N GLU A 27 -7.98 -14.01 16.10
CA GLU A 27 -7.23 -14.91 15.19
C GLU A 27 -6.85 -14.20 13.89
N SER A 28 -5.61 -13.69 13.86
CA SER A 28 -5.09 -12.99 12.72
C SER A 28 -4.73 -14.04 11.69
N ALA A 29 -5.20 -13.89 10.44
CA ALA A 29 -4.69 -14.71 9.37
C ALA A 29 -3.15 -14.62 9.39
N PRO A 30 -2.42 -15.75 9.39
CA PRO A 30 -0.98 -15.74 9.35
C PRO A 30 -0.48 -14.82 8.22
N PRO A 31 0.51 -13.94 8.47
CA PRO A 31 0.93 -12.93 7.50
C PRO A 31 1.30 -13.50 6.12
N TRP A 32 1.88 -14.69 6.08
CA TRP A 32 2.20 -15.37 4.83
C TRP A 32 0.96 -15.68 3.98
N ILE A 33 -0.20 -15.99 4.60
CA ILE A 33 -1.47 -16.21 3.88
C ILE A 33 -1.93 -14.89 3.25
N ALA A 34 -1.94 -13.80 4.02
CA ALA A 34 -2.35 -12.50 3.52
C ALA A 34 -1.43 -11.99 2.40
N GLY A 35 -0.11 -12.20 2.54
CA GLY A 35 0.87 -11.86 1.51
C GLY A 35 0.68 -12.65 0.21
N LEU A 36 0.48 -13.97 0.31
CA LEU A 36 0.28 -14.83 -0.86
C LEU A 36 -1.08 -14.64 -1.52
N ALA A 37 -2.14 -14.32 -0.76
CA ALA A 37 -3.47 -14.07 -1.31
C ALA A 37 -3.49 -12.92 -2.33
N ALA A 38 -2.57 -11.97 -2.23
CA ALA A 38 -2.41 -10.88 -3.18
C ALA A 38 -1.42 -11.18 -4.33
N ALA A 39 -0.60 -12.24 -4.21
CA ALA A 39 0.47 -12.50 -5.16
C ALA A 39 -0.05 -12.92 -6.54
N ASP A 40 -0.88 -13.96 -6.60
CA ASP A 40 -1.41 -14.47 -7.87
C ASP A 40 -2.26 -13.43 -8.62
N PRO A 41 -3.19 -12.69 -7.97
CA PRO A 41 -3.93 -11.64 -8.65
C PRO A 41 -3.05 -10.54 -9.26
N VAL A 42 -1.98 -10.14 -8.56
CA VAL A 42 -1.03 -9.14 -9.07
C VAL A 42 -0.27 -9.69 -10.28
N VAL A 43 0.16 -10.95 -10.21
CA VAL A 43 0.85 -11.62 -11.32
C VAL A 43 -0.06 -11.74 -12.55
N ASP A 44 -1.30 -12.18 -12.36
CA ASP A 44 -2.26 -12.36 -13.45
C ASP A 44 -2.65 -11.02 -14.09
N LEU A 45 -2.86 -9.97 -13.30
CA LEU A 45 -3.09 -8.63 -13.85
C LEU A 45 -1.86 -8.12 -14.62
N THR A 46 -0.64 -8.38 -14.13
CA THR A 46 0.59 -8.00 -14.84
C THR A 46 0.69 -8.73 -16.17
N ARG A 47 0.42 -10.04 -16.19
CA ARG A 47 0.42 -10.84 -17.42
C ARG A 47 -0.64 -10.37 -18.41
N PHE A 48 -1.85 -10.12 -17.93
CA PHE A 48 -2.93 -9.55 -18.75
C PHE A 48 -2.52 -8.23 -19.39
N CYS A 49 -1.94 -7.31 -18.62
CA CYS A 49 -1.41 -6.05 -19.15
C CYS A 49 -0.30 -6.27 -20.18
N ALA A 50 0.65 -7.16 -19.90
CA ALA A 50 1.76 -7.47 -20.81
C ALA A 50 1.30 -8.13 -22.12
N ASP A 51 0.31 -9.03 -22.06
CA ASP A 51 -0.27 -9.70 -23.23
C ASP A 51 -1.03 -8.72 -24.14
N LEU A 52 -1.55 -7.63 -23.56
CA LEU A 52 -2.12 -6.49 -24.30
C LEU A 52 -1.05 -5.53 -24.86
N GLY A 53 0.23 -5.81 -24.63
CA GLY A 53 1.36 -4.99 -25.09
C GLY A 53 1.70 -3.80 -24.18
N LEU A 54 1.14 -3.74 -22.97
CA LEU A 54 1.46 -2.67 -22.02
C LEU A 54 2.81 -2.92 -21.34
N GLN A 55 3.67 -1.90 -21.34
CA GLN A 55 5.02 -1.99 -20.78
C GLN A 55 5.25 -0.96 -19.66
N GLY A 56 4.35 -0.01 -19.46
CA GLY A 56 4.51 1.09 -18.49
C GLY A 56 4.43 0.65 -17.03
N ASP A 57 4.77 1.59 -16.14
CA ASP A 57 4.55 1.45 -14.70
C ASP A 57 3.15 1.93 -14.29
N ALA A 58 2.73 1.62 -13.07
CA ALA A 58 1.46 2.07 -12.52
C ALA A 58 1.50 3.59 -12.31
N HIS A 59 0.60 4.30 -12.98
CA HIS A 59 0.29 5.70 -12.68
C HIS A 59 -1.06 5.80 -11.96
N LEU A 60 -1.06 6.35 -10.75
CA LEU A 60 -2.26 6.57 -9.98
C LEU A 60 -2.73 8.03 -10.13
N PHE A 61 -4.03 8.22 -10.23
CA PHE A 61 -4.66 9.52 -10.43
C PHE A 61 -5.87 9.70 -9.52
N LEU A 62 -6.16 10.95 -9.15
CA LEU A 62 -7.39 11.33 -8.46
C LEU A 62 -8.42 11.84 -9.48
N ARG A 63 -9.51 11.10 -9.68
CA ARG A 63 -10.65 11.47 -10.54
C ARG A 63 -11.92 11.56 -9.72
N ASN A 64 -12.52 12.75 -9.60
CA ASN A 64 -13.79 12.94 -8.88
C ASN A 64 -13.80 12.34 -7.46
N ARG A 65 -12.68 12.47 -6.72
CA ARG A 65 -12.44 11.87 -5.39
C ARG A 65 -12.26 10.35 -5.37
N GLU A 66 -12.16 9.71 -6.53
CA GLU A 66 -11.80 8.30 -6.66
C GLU A 66 -10.37 8.15 -7.16
N ILE A 67 -9.64 7.19 -6.61
CA ILE A 67 -8.29 6.88 -7.05
C ILE A 67 -8.36 5.76 -8.07
N VAL A 68 -7.79 6.01 -9.25
CA VAL A 68 -7.67 5.04 -10.34
C VAL A 68 -6.21 4.79 -10.65
N GLN A 69 -5.92 3.60 -11.16
CA GLN A 69 -4.60 3.23 -11.65
C GLN A 69 -4.65 3.07 -13.16
N ILE A 70 -3.62 3.52 -13.85
CA ILE A 70 -3.43 3.35 -15.28
C ILE A 70 -2.10 2.68 -15.54
N VAL A 71 -2.13 1.64 -16.36
CA VAL A 71 -0.96 1.01 -16.94
C VAL A 71 -0.86 1.46 -18.41
N PRO A 72 0.11 2.33 -18.76
CA PRO A 72 0.26 2.84 -20.12
C PRO A 72 0.95 1.84 -21.05
N ILE A 73 0.82 2.08 -22.36
CA ILE A 73 1.50 1.29 -23.40
C ILE A 73 3.04 1.43 -23.27
N GLY A 74 3.53 2.62 -22.93
CA GLY A 74 4.95 2.91 -22.67
C GLY A 74 5.16 3.61 -21.32
N ASP A 75 6.25 4.35 -21.18
CA ASP A 75 6.63 4.98 -19.90
C ASP A 75 6.00 6.35 -19.64
N LEU A 76 5.32 6.92 -20.64
CA LEU A 76 4.68 8.22 -20.51
C LEU A 76 3.33 8.10 -19.80
N PRO A 77 3.01 9.01 -18.85
CA PRO A 77 1.67 9.05 -18.27
C PRO A 77 0.63 9.38 -19.35
N PRO A 78 -0.61 8.90 -19.20
CA PRO A 78 -1.72 9.38 -20.02
C PRO A 78 -1.85 10.90 -19.88
N THR A 79 -1.96 11.60 -21.02
CA THR A 79 -1.97 13.08 -21.05
C THR A 79 -3.26 13.65 -20.46
N GLN A 80 -4.36 12.90 -20.57
CA GLN A 80 -5.65 13.22 -19.97
C GLN A 80 -6.33 11.91 -19.54
N LEU A 81 -7.03 11.94 -18.41
CA LEU A 81 -7.90 10.84 -18.04
C LEU A 81 -9.14 10.87 -18.96
N PRO A 82 -9.53 9.72 -19.54
CA PRO A 82 -10.80 9.64 -20.24
C PRO A 82 -11.95 10.06 -19.33
N PRO A 83 -12.96 10.78 -19.85
CA PRO A 83 -14.14 11.17 -19.08
C PRO A 83 -14.97 9.95 -18.65
N ASP A 84 -14.85 8.87 -19.42
CA ASP A 84 -15.57 7.63 -19.22
C ASP A 84 -14.83 6.68 -18.27
N ASP A 85 -15.56 5.75 -17.66
CA ASP A 85 -15.06 4.76 -16.70
C ASP A 85 -14.56 3.45 -17.36
N TYR A 86 -14.39 3.44 -18.68
CA TYR A 86 -13.93 2.27 -19.42
C TYR A 86 -12.54 1.79 -18.98
N THR A 87 -12.38 0.46 -18.96
CA THR A 87 -11.11 -0.22 -18.68
C THR A 87 -10.05 0.05 -19.75
N PHE A 88 -10.42 0.19 -21.02
CA PHE A 88 -9.46 0.41 -22.10
C PHE A 88 -9.37 1.89 -22.45
N ILE A 89 -8.16 2.44 -22.35
CA ILE A 89 -7.84 3.82 -22.68
C ILE A 89 -7.44 3.87 -24.14
N ARG A 90 -8.12 4.72 -24.92
CA ARG A 90 -7.84 4.91 -26.35
C ARG A 90 -6.53 5.66 -26.56
N GLU A 91 -5.93 5.46 -27.74
CA GLU A 91 -4.67 6.11 -28.14
C GLU A 91 -4.73 7.64 -28.09
N GLU A 92 -5.91 8.24 -28.33
CA GLU A 92 -6.13 9.69 -28.22
C GLU A 92 -5.87 10.24 -26.80
N TYR A 93 -5.86 9.38 -25.79
CA TYR A 93 -5.55 9.68 -24.39
C TYR A 93 -4.17 9.13 -23.94
N GLY A 94 -3.34 8.66 -24.88
CA GLY A 94 -2.04 8.04 -24.63
C GLY A 94 -2.05 6.51 -24.59
N GLY A 95 -3.24 5.89 -24.60
CA GLY A 95 -3.40 4.44 -24.62
C GLY A 95 -3.02 3.73 -23.31
N GLY A 96 -3.75 2.67 -22.96
CA GLY A 96 -3.46 1.91 -21.75
C GLY A 96 -4.66 1.17 -21.18
N VAL A 97 -4.51 0.67 -19.96
CA VAL A 97 -5.58 0.02 -19.20
C VAL A 97 -5.77 0.71 -17.86
N GLN A 98 -7.02 1.06 -17.57
CA GLN A 98 -7.46 1.58 -16.28
C GLN A 98 -7.89 0.43 -15.36
N LEU A 99 -7.32 0.40 -14.16
CA LEU A 99 -7.57 -0.56 -13.11
C LEU A 99 -7.95 0.16 -11.80
N LEU A 100 -8.48 -0.61 -10.86
CA LEU A 100 -8.53 -0.19 -9.47
C LEU A 100 -7.17 -0.50 -8.81
N PRO A 101 -6.54 0.44 -8.09
CA PRO A 101 -5.32 0.14 -7.35
C PRO A 101 -5.59 -0.97 -6.32
N PRO A 102 -4.75 -2.01 -6.22
CA PRO A 102 -4.97 -3.11 -5.28
C PRO A 102 -5.12 -2.67 -3.81
N GLY A 103 -4.48 -1.56 -3.43
CA GLY A 103 -4.53 -0.96 -2.10
C GLY A 103 -5.69 0.02 -1.89
N ARG A 104 -6.50 0.32 -2.92
CA ARG A 104 -7.60 1.29 -2.83
C ARG A 104 -8.60 0.92 -1.73
N ALA A 105 -8.99 -0.34 -1.63
CA ALA A 105 -9.96 -0.77 -0.63
C ALA A 105 -9.45 -0.57 0.81
N ILE A 106 -8.14 -0.76 1.03
CA ILE A 106 -7.49 -0.50 2.32
C ILE A 106 -7.50 1.00 2.61
N TYR A 107 -7.12 1.81 1.62
CA TYR A 107 -7.16 3.27 1.70
C TYR A 107 -8.56 3.79 2.04
N ASP A 108 -9.59 3.36 1.30
CA ASP A 108 -10.97 3.78 1.50
C ASP A 108 -11.47 3.42 2.90
N ARG A 109 -11.07 2.25 3.42
CA ARG A 109 -11.38 1.83 4.78
C ARG A 109 -10.69 2.71 5.83
N LEU A 110 -9.40 2.99 5.66
CA LEU A 110 -8.65 3.84 6.59
C LEU A 110 -9.25 5.25 6.68
N VAL A 111 -9.67 5.82 5.55
CA VAL A 111 -10.31 7.14 5.51
C VAL A 111 -11.68 7.12 6.19
N ARG A 112 -12.51 6.10 5.93
CA ARG A 112 -13.89 6.05 6.43
C ARG A 112 -14.02 5.59 7.88
N GLU A 113 -13.27 4.55 8.26
CA GLU A 113 -13.42 3.85 9.54
C GLU A 113 -12.34 4.26 10.55
N ASN A 114 -11.13 4.60 10.08
CA ASN A 114 -9.99 4.93 10.94
C ASN A 114 -9.67 6.44 10.97
N SER A 115 -10.52 7.27 10.35
CA SER A 115 -10.36 8.74 10.28
C SER A 115 -8.99 9.19 9.78
N LEU A 116 -8.39 8.45 8.84
CA LEU A 116 -7.12 8.84 8.23
C LEU A 116 -7.28 10.21 7.53
N ALA A 117 -6.64 11.22 8.10
CA ALA A 117 -6.48 12.53 7.47
C ALA A 117 -5.15 12.54 6.70
N VAL A 118 -5.22 12.58 5.37
CA VAL A 118 -4.01 12.60 4.54
C VAL A 118 -3.52 14.05 4.40
N PRO A 119 -2.30 14.37 4.87
CA PRO A 119 -1.77 15.73 4.75
C PRO A 119 -1.52 16.14 3.30
N HIS A 120 -1.57 17.45 3.05
CA HIS A 120 -1.40 18.02 1.70
C HIS A 120 0.04 18.43 1.37
N ASP A 121 0.95 18.35 2.34
CA ASP A 121 2.37 18.59 2.16
C ASP A 121 3.17 17.29 2.22
N LEU A 122 4.34 17.29 1.56
CA LEU A 122 5.17 16.11 1.40
C LEU A 122 5.68 15.54 2.74
N ALA A 123 6.07 16.40 3.68
CA ALA A 123 6.60 15.97 4.97
C ALA A 123 5.51 15.35 5.86
N GLY A 124 4.33 15.98 5.89
CA GLY A 124 3.15 15.44 6.54
C GLY A 124 2.72 14.11 5.93
N LEU A 125 2.72 13.99 4.60
CA LEU A 125 2.40 12.74 3.91
C LEU A 125 3.37 11.62 4.28
N CYS A 126 4.68 11.87 4.28
CA CYS A 126 5.68 10.89 4.71
C CYS A 126 5.43 10.43 6.15
N THR A 127 5.11 11.37 7.05
CA THR A 127 4.76 11.07 8.43
C THR A 127 3.52 10.16 8.50
N ALA A 128 2.48 10.48 7.73
CA ALA A 128 1.25 9.68 7.66
C ALA A 128 1.51 8.28 7.09
N ILE A 129 2.35 8.13 6.05
CA ILE A 129 2.74 6.83 5.50
C ILE A 129 3.43 5.98 6.57
N ARG A 130 4.36 6.58 7.33
CA ARG A 130 5.02 5.91 8.45
C ARG A 130 4.01 5.43 9.49
N GLU A 131 3.13 6.31 9.97
CA GLU A 131 2.14 5.99 11.01
C GLU A 131 1.13 4.94 10.56
N VAL A 132 0.67 5.03 9.31
CA VAL A 132 -0.23 4.01 8.74
C VAL A 132 0.50 2.66 8.66
N GLY A 133 1.73 2.65 8.17
CA GLY A 133 2.49 1.42 7.97
C GLY A 133 2.99 0.77 9.26
N GLU A 134 3.45 1.54 10.24
CA GLU A 134 4.05 1.05 11.48
C GLU A 134 3.03 0.91 12.61
N ASP A 135 2.23 1.96 12.85
CA ASP A 135 1.40 2.07 14.05
C ASP A 135 -0.04 1.60 13.82
N THR A 136 -0.61 1.87 12.64
CA THR A 136 -2.04 1.58 12.37
C THR A 136 -2.25 0.17 11.82
N LEU A 137 -1.49 -0.19 10.80
CA LEU A 137 -1.61 -1.49 10.12
C LEU A 137 -0.52 -2.48 10.54
N GLU A 138 0.49 -2.03 11.28
CA GLU A 138 1.62 -2.83 11.75
C GLU A 138 2.20 -3.72 10.63
N LEU A 139 2.42 -3.15 9.44
CA LEU A 139 2.86 -3.86 8.23
C LEU A 139 4.30 -4.36 8.33
N ALA A 140 5.12 -3.67 9.11
CA ALA A 140 6.54 -3.93 9.27
C ALA A 140 6.99 -3.58 10.69
N ALA A 141 8.11 -4.15 11.14
CA ALA A 141 8.69 -3.83 12.44
C ALA A 141 9.19 -2.38 12.53
N LYS A 142 9.56 -1.80 11.38
CA LYS A 142 9.91 -0.38 11.26
C LYS A 142 9.51 0.11 9.87
N VAL A 143 8.89 1.29 9.81
CA VAL A 143 8.63 2.01 8.56
C VAL A 143 9.43 3.31 8.56
N GLU A 144 10.08 3.58 7.45
CA GLU A 144 10.70 4.88 7.19
C GLU A 144 10.08 5.43 5.91
N ALA A 145 9.67 6.69 5.92
CA ALA A 145 9.18 7.39 4.75
C ALA A 145 9.83 8.76 4.73
N VAL A 146 10.60 9.05 3.68
CA VAL A 146 11.38 10.27 3.57
C VAL A 146 11.26 10.88 2.17
N PRO A 147 11.22 12.22 2.07
CA PRO A 147 11.34 12.88 0.78
C PRO A 147 12.77 12.76 0.25
N GLU A 148 12.91 12.38 -1.02
CA GLU A 148 14.19 12.32 -1.76
C GLU A 148 14.05 13.15 -3.04
N GLY A 149 14.33 14.46 -2.94
CA GLY A 149 14.02 15.40 -4.02
C GLY A 149 12.51 15.46 -4.27
N ASP A 150 12.08 15.14 -5.49
CA ASP A 150 10.66 15.06 -5.87
C ASP A 150 10.04 13.67 -5.63
N LEU A 151 10.82 12.74 -5.06
CA LEU A 151 10.40 11.37 -4.78
C LEU A 151 10.03 11.18 -3.31
N ILE A 152 9.30 10.11 -3.03
CA ILE A 152 9.08 9.59 -1.68
C ILE A 152 9.71 8.20 -1.62
N GLU A 153 10.74 8.04 -0.79
CA GLU A 153 11.30 6.74 -0.47
C GLU A 153 10.59 6.18 0.77
N VAL A 154 10.04 4.98 0.64
CA VAL A 154 9.44 4.22 1.75
C VAL A 154 10.23 2.93 1.96
N ARG A 155 10.71 2.70 3.18
CA ARG A 155 11.41 1.47 3.58
C ARG A 155 10.61 0.75 4.66
N LEU A 156 10.33 -0.52 4.41
CA LEU A 156 9.66 -1.44 5.35
C LEU A 156 10.69 -2.46 5.82
N SER A 157 11.09 -2.42 7.08
CA SER A 157 12.06 -3.39 7.65
C SER A 157 11.36 -4.43 8.50
N GLY A 158 11.67 -5.71 8.32
CA GLY A 158 10.90 -6.80 8.92
C GLY A 158 9.46 -6.82 8.43
N TYR A 159 9.26 -6.72 7.12
CA TYR A 159 7.94 -6.65 6.50
C TYR A 159 7.16 -7.96 6.69
N ARG A 160 5.94 -7.88 7.22
CA ARG A 160 5.14 -9.05 7.63
C ARG A 160 4.68 -9.88 6.43
N PHE A 161 4.40 -9.25 5.30
CA PHE A 161 3.88 -9.92 4.09
C PHE A 161 4.97 -10.21 3.06
N PHE A 162 6.23 -10.32 3.50
CA PHE A 162 7.40 -10.48 2.62
C PHE A 162 7.31 -11.70 1.69
N ASP A 163 6.68 -12.79 2.14
CA ASP A 163 6.54 -14.00 1.31
C ASP A 163 5.72 -13.72 0.03
N GLY A 164 4.76 -12.78 0.09
CA GLY A 164 4.06 -12.28 -1.08
C GLY A 164 4.96 -11.50 -2.04
N CYS A 165 5.88 -10.67 -1.50
CA CYS A 165 6.89 -9.99 -2.32
C CYS A 165 7.82 -10.99 -3.02
N THR A 166 8.27 -12.03 -2.31
CA THR A 166 9.09 -13.10 -2.90
C THR A 166 8.34 -13.82 -4.01
N ALA A 167 7.07 -14.21 -3.77
CA ALA A 167 6.25 -14.90 -4.77
C ALA A 167 6.05 -14.06 -6.05
N ILE A 168 5.70 -12.78 -5.90
CA ILE A 168 5.51 -11.86 -7.04
C ILE A 168 6.84 -11.69 -7.82
N ARG A 169 7.94 -11.45 -7.09
CA ARG A 169 9.25 -11.18 -7.72
C ARG A 169 9.90 -12.40 -8.36
N ALA A 170 9.56 -13.60 -7.88
CA ALA A 170 9.98 -14.85 -8.53
C ALA A 170 9.45 -14.97 -9.96
N VAL A 171 8.32 -14.30 -10.27
CA VAL A 171 7.81 -14.18 -11.64
C VAL A 171 8.50 -13.04 -12.39
N SER A 172 8.41 -11.82 -11.87
CA SER A 172 9.10 -10.66 -12.44
C SER A 172 9.07 -9.45 -11.50
N PRO A 173 10.18 -8.71 -11.32
CA PRO A 173 10.19 -7.42 -10.62
C PRO A 173 9.22 -6.39 -11.23
N LYS A 174 8.91 -6.49 -12.54
CA LYS A 174 8.01 -5.57 -13.22
C LYS A 174 6.58 -5.61 -12.67
N CYS A 175 6.15 -6.74 -12.09
CA CYS A 175 4.84 -6.82 -11.43
C CYS A 175 4.70 -5.76 -10.32
N CYS A 176 5.80 -5.46 -9.61
CA CYS A 176 5.80 -4.52 -8.50
C CYS A 176 5.65 -3.07 -8.94
N THR A 177 6.15 -2.70 -10.13
CA THR A 177 6.04 -1.33 -10.65
C THR A 177 4.85 -1.15 -11.58
N MET A 178 4.47 -2.17 -12.36
CA MET A 178 3.33 -2.15 -13.28
C MET A 178 1.98 -2.20 -12.58
N ILE A 179 1.84 -3.07 -11.57
CA ILE A 179 0.58 -3.26 -10.83
C ILE A 179 0.70 -2.78 -9.40
N GLY A 180 1.78 -3.16 -8.71
CA GLY A 180 1.96 -2.90 -7.28
C GLY A 180 1.10 -3.81 -6.41
N CYS A 181 1.65 -4.29 -5.29
CA CYS A 181 0.85 -5.06 -4.33
C CYS A 181 -0.07 -4.13 -3.51
N PRO A 182 -1.01 -4.66 -2.70
CA PRO A 182 -1.89 -3.83 -1.88
C PRO A 182 -1.16 -2.82 -0.99
N THR A 183 0.01 -3.16 -0.44
CA THR A 183 0.81 -2.24 0.38
C THR A 183 1.44 -1.11 -0.43
N CYS A 184 2.15 -1.43 -1.52
CA CYS A 184 2.80 -0.41 -2.35
C CYS A 184 1.76 0.54 -2.98
N SER A 185 0.66 -0.02 -3.47
CA SER A 185 -0.43 0.75 -4.05
C SER A 185 -1.23 1.54 -3.00
N LEU A 186 -1.33 1.08 -1.75
CA LEU A 186 -1.88 1.87 -0.64
C LEU A 186 -1.09 3.16 -0.43
N PHE A 187 0.24 3.07 -0.34
CA PHE A 187 1.08 4.26 -0.15
C PHE A 187 1.02 5.20 -1.36
N ALA A 188 0.93 4.64 -2.58
CA ALA A 188 0.68 5.43 -3.78
C ALA A 188 -0.71 6.13 -3.74
N CYS A 189 -1.76 5.46 -3.24
CA CYS A 189 -3.07 6.07 -3.04
C CYS A 189 -3.01 7.23 -2.05
N MET A 190 -2.29 7.06 -0.93
CA MET A 190 -2.06 8.15 0.03
C MET A 190 -1.33 9.32 -0.63
N ALA A 191 -0.31 9.06 -1.45
CA ALA A 191 0.43 10.12 -2.13
C ALA A 191 -0.43 10.94 -3.09
N VAL A 192 -1.25 10.27 -3.90
CA VAL A 192 -2.18 10.94 -4.83
C VAL A 192 -3.26 11.72 -4.08
N ALA A 193 -3.83 11.14 -3.02
CA ALA A 193 -4.86 11.80 -2.24
C ALA A 193 -4.35 13.02 -1.47
N GLY A 194 -3.14 12.93 -0.91
CA GLY A 194 -2.52 14.02 -0.15
C GLY A 194 -2.10 15.16 -1.05
N LEU A 195 -1.26 14.86 -2.05
CA LEU A 195 -0.63 15.89 -2.89
C LEU A 195 -1.54 16.41 -4.00
N GLY A 196 -2.64 15.70 -4.31
CA GLY A 196 -3.59 16.10 -5.35
C GLY A 196 -3.03 16.03 -6.77
N ARG A 197 -1.88 15.38 -6.97
CA ARG A 197 -1.20 15.19 -8.25
C ARG A 197 -0.96 13.70 -8.53
N PRO A 198 -0.79 13.28 -9.79
CA PRO A 198 -0.58 11.88 -10.13
C PRO A 198 0.66 11.30 -9.44
N CYS A 199 0.71 9.99 -9.24
CA CYS A 199 1.86 9.33 -8.64
C CYS A 199 2.22 8.05 -9.39
N LYS A 200 3.50 7.87 -9.71
CA LYS A 200 4.03 6.64 -10.32
C LYS A 200 4.70 5.76 -9.26
N ILE A 201 4.49 4.45 -9.34
CA ILE A 201 5.32 3.48 -8.61
C ILE A 201 6.61 3.28 -9.41
N GLU A 202 7.63 4.08 -9.10
CA GLU A 202 8.89 4.16 -9.85
C GLU A 202 9.74 2.90 -9.65
N HIS A 203 9.85 2.44 -8.40
CA HIS A 203 10.73 1.33 -8.09
C HIS A 203 10.28 0.55 -6.86
N VAL A 204 10.49 -0.76 -6.90
CA VAL A 204 10.34 -1.63 -5.73
C VAL A 204 11.50 -2.64 -5.71
N SER A 205 12.22 -2.69 -4.60
CA SER A 205 13.25 -3.69 -4.34
C SER A 205 13.06 -4.35 -2.98
N THR A 206 13.69 -5.51 -2.82
CA THR A 206 13.56 -6.35 -1.62
C THR A 206 14.93 -6.81 -1.17
N ASP A 207 15.13 -6.88 0.14
CA ASP A 207 16.28 -7.55 0.77
C ASP A 207 15.76 -8.76 1.54
N GLU A 208 16.16 -9.96 1.11
CA GLU A 208 15.73 -11.22 1.74
C GLU A 208 16.33 -11.43 3.13
N LYS A 209 17.56 -10.96 3.37
CA LYS A 209 18.23 -11.15 4.67
C LYS A 209 17.53 -10.34 5.75
N GLU A 210 17.21 -9.10 5.44
CA GLU A 210 16.54 -8.17 6.35
C GLU A 210 14.99 -8.26 6.27
N ARG A 211 14.47 -9.13 5.40
CA ARG A 211 13.04 -9.18 5.02
C ARG A 211 12.47 -7.78 4.81
N SER A 212 13.18 -6.96 4.04
CA SER A 212 12.87 -5.55 3.88
C SER A 212 12.44 -5.20 2.46
N VAL A 213 11.62 -4.17 2.33
CA VAL A 213 11.13 -3.65 1.04
C VAL A 213 11.49 -2.17 0.94
N ARG A 214 12.05 -1.75 -0.19
CA ARG A 214 12.23 -0.34 -0.56
C ARG A 214 11.29 -0.01 -1.71
N LEU A 215 10.45 0.99 -1.51
CA LEU A 215 9.49 1.51 -2.48
C LEU A 215 9.87 2.96 -2.79
N ILE A 216 9.91 3.31 -4.07
CA ILE A 216 10.03 4.69 -4.53
C ILE A 216 8.72 5.07 -5.20
N LEU A 217 8.09 6.10 -4.66
CA LEU A 217 6.93 6.74 -5.26
C LEU A 217 7.39 8.06 -5.89
N HIS A 218 6.90 8.34 -7.09
CA HIS A 218 7.21 9.55 -7.83
C HIS A 218 5.91 10.34 -8.07
N PRO A 219 5.58 11.28 -7.18
CA PRO A 219 4.57 12.30 -7.46
C PRO A 219 4.94 13.12 -8.71
N LEU A 220 4.07 13.13 -9.72
CA LEU A 220 4.27 13.81 -10.98
C LEU A 220 3.64 15.21 -10.92
N ASP A 221 4.30 16.20 -11.52
CA ASP A 221 3.78 17.57 -11.66
C ASP A 221 2.63 17.72 -12.67
#